data_AF-A0A1H0MSP6-F1
#
_entry.id   AF-A0A1H0MSP6-F1
#
_cell.length_a   1.000
_cell.length_b   1.000
_cell.length_c   1.000
_cell.angle_alpha   90.00
_cell.angle_beta   90.00
_cell.angle_gamma   90.00
#
_symmetry.space_group_name_H-M   'P 1'
#
loop_
_entity.id
_entity.type
_entity.pdbx_description
1 polymer ?
#
loop_
_entity_poly.entity_id
_entity_poly.type
_entity_poly.pdbx_seq_one_letter_code
_entity_poly.pdbx_strand_id
1 'polypeptide(L)'
;MFADAEVQLEKILALVAKCPEKLQERCFEMLLSAYLASLSTPPGDALGVATSTAVGGASPVRTAVEANGGDVIPEQLRTRFMATATRLKVPSERLAALFDFQLDPYNYHALDVPGSNKADKARNVALLLCAKSYLTMSTWIADWKEFRAVCLDHGCWDKANVGRHLGGPMFKVAGAADGIALAPAGVSAAEGLLAKLAGSGEAQA
;
A
#
# COMPACT_ATOMS: atom_id res chain seq x y z
N MET A 1 3.85 -36.80 10.14
CA MET A 1 4.04 -35.41 9.69
C MET A 1 2.89 -34.47 10.04
N PHE A 2 1.75 -34.93 10.59
CA PHE A 2 0.62 -34.05 10.99
C PHE A 2 0.20 -34.16 12.47
N ALA A 3 0.89 -34.96 13.29
CA ALA A 3 0.50 -35.18 14.69
C ALA A 3 0.53 -33.88 15.52
N ASP A 4 1.48 -32.98 15.26
CA ASP A 4 1.56 -31.69 15.97
C ASP A 4 0.48 -30.68 15.51
N ALA A 5 -0.03 -30.82 14.28
CA ALA A 5 -1.05 -29.93 13.74
C ALA A 5 -2.44 -30.20 14.35
N GLU A 6 -2.74 -31.46 14.66
CA GLU A 6 -4.01 -31.88 15.27
C GLU A 6 -4.16 -31.32 16.69
N VAL A 7 -3.11 -31.45 17.51
CA VAL A 7 -3.08 -30.93 18.90
C VAL A 7 -3.23 -29.40 18.95
N GLN A 8 -2.68 -28.69 17.96
CA GLN A 8 -2.76 -27.23 17.91
C GLN A 8 -4.12 -26.75 17.38
N LEU A 9 -4.71 -27.49 16.46
CA LEU A 9 -6.06 -27.21 15.98
C LEU A 9 -7.10 -27.38 17.10
N GLU A 10 -6.98 -28.43 17.92
CA GLU A 10 -7.85 -28.62 19.08
C GLU A 10 -7.75 -27.46 20.09
N LYS A 11 -6.54 -26.94 20.32
CA LYS A 11 -6.33 -25.75 21.19
C LYS A 11 -6.97 -24.49 20.61
N ILE A 12 -6.86 -24.28 19.30
CA ILE A 12 -7.49 -23.13 18.62
C ILE A 12 -9.01 -23.22 18.75
N LEU A 13 -9.59 -24.40 18.51
CA LEU A 13 -11.04 -24.62 18.65
C LEU A 13 -11.53 -24.38 20.09
N ALA A 14 -10.76 -24.82 21.09
CA ALA A 14 -11.06 -24.55 22.50
C ALA A 14 -11.01 -23.05 22.87
N LEU A 15 -10.13 -22.28 22.23
CA LEU A 15 -10.05 -20.82 22.41
C LEU A 15 -11.18 -20.08 21.68
N VAL A 16 -11.57 -20.55 20.50
CA VAL A 16 -12.69 -19.98 19.72
C VAL A 16 -14.02 -20.19 20.43
N ALA A 17 -14.21 -21.33 21.11
CA ALA A 17 -15.40 -21.58 21.93
C ALA A 17 -15.57 -20.59 23.10
N LYS A 18 -14.50 -19.90 23.53
CA LYS A 18 -14.56 -18.83 24.55
C LYS A 18 -14.94 -17.47 23.96
N CYS A 19 -15.00 -17.35 22.65
CA CYS A 19 -15.35 -16.11 21.97
C CYS A 19 -16.88 -16.02 21.77
N PRO A 20 -17.46 -14.81 21.83
CA PRO A 20 -18.88 -14.60 21.54
C PRO A 20 -19.24 -15.11 20.13
N GLU A 21 -20.41 -15.74 19.97
CA GLU A 21 -20.84 -16.42 18.72
C GLU A 21 -20.67 -15.57 17.47
N LYS A 22 -20.96 -14.27 17.56
CA LYS A 22 -20.83 -13.30 16.46
C LYS A 22 -19.40 -13.03 15.99
N LEU A 23 -18.39 -13.44 16.77
CA LEU A 23 -16.97 -13.21 16.51
C LEU A 23 -16.18 -14.52 16.36
N GLN A 24 -16.82 -15.67 16.51
CA GLN A 24 -16.13 -16.97 16.48
C GLN A 24 -15.41 -17.21 15.14
N GLU A 25 -16.05 -16.88 14.03
CA GLU A 25 -15.44 -17.01 12.70
C GLU A 25 -14.18 -16.13 12.56
N ARG A 26 -14.25 -14.86 13.02
CA ARG A 26 -13.12 -13.93 12.99
C ARG A 26 -12.00 -14.33 13.94
N CYS A 27 -12.34 -14.84 15.13
CA CYS A 27 -11.36 -15.32 16.09
C CYS A 27 -10.66 -16.60 15.59
N PHE A 28 -11.37 -17.49 14.91
CA PHE A 28 -10.79 -18.68 14.29
C PHE A 28 -9.81 -18.30 13.18
N GLU A 29 -10.21 -17.41 12.26
CA GLU A 29 -9.33 -16.92 11.18
C GLU A 29 -8.03 -16.30 11.74
N MET A 30 -8.15 -15.43 12.74
CA MET A 30 -6.97 -14.81 13.37
C MET A 30 -6.07 -15.83 14.04
N LEU A 31 -6.61 -16.74 14.86
CA LEU A 31 -5.80 -17.72 15.60
C LEU A 31 -5.11 -18.72 14.67
N LEU A 32 -5.79 -19.15 13.61
CA LEU A 32 -5.21 -20.04 12.60
C LEU A 32 -4.09 -19.33 11.81
N SER A 33 -4.30 -18.06 11.43
CA SER A 33 -3.28 -17.28 10.73
C SER A 33 -2.03 -17.04 11.58
N ALA A 34 -2.20 -16.76 12.88
CA ALA A 34 -1.09 -16.61 13.82
C ALA A 34 -0.31 -17.92 14.01
N TYR A 35 -1.02 -19.06 14.05
CA TYR A 35 -0.37 -20.37 14.13
C TYR A 35 0.44 -20.69 12.86
N LEU A 36 -0.11 -20.47 11.67
CA LEU A 36 0.60 -20.67 10.41
C LEU A 36 1.82 -19.73 10.27
N ALA A 37 1.70 -18.50 10.76
CA ALA A 37 2.81 -17.57 10.83
C ALA A 37 3.93 -18.09 11.78
N SER A 38 3.57 -18.67 12.93
CA SER A 38 4.52 -19.24 13.88
C SER A 38 5.30 -20.45 13.31
N LEU A 39 4.69 -21.21 12.40
CA LEU A 39 5.34 -22.33 11.71
C LEU A 39 6.30 -21.89 10.60
N SER A 40 6.17 -20.66 10.11
CA SER A 40 6.98 -20.12 9.00
C SER A 40 8.23 -19.37 9.46
N THR A 41 8.40 -19.20 10.77
CA THR A 41 9.60 -18.62 11.40
C THR A 41 10.62 -19.70 11.75
N PRO A 42 11.88 -19.63 11.26
CA PRO A 42 12.97 -20.42 11.84
C PRO A 42 13.21 -19.97 13.29
N PRO A 43 13.67 -20.87 14.19
CA PRO A 43 13.75 -20.58 15.62
C PRO A 43 14.89 -19.59 15.88
N GLY A 44 14.51 -18.42 16.38
CA GLY A 44 15.42 -17.33 16.77
C GLY A 44 14.71 -16.42 17.77
N ASP A 45 14.61 -16.95 18.98
CA ASP A 45 14.35 -16.30 20.28
C ASP A 45 13.05 -15.54 20.58
N ALA A 46 12.57 -15.88 21.78
CA ALA A 46 11.37 -15.42 22.44
C ALA A 46 11.47 -13.97 22.97
N LEU A 47 10.28 -13.35 23.10
CA LEU A 47 9.87 -12.43 24.16
C LEU A 47 10.96 -11.59 24.82
N GLY A 48 11.12 -10.34 24.35
CA GLY A 48 11.81 -9.27 25.05
C GLY A 48 10.87 -8.09 25.27
N VAL A 49 10.42 -7.92 26.51
CA VAL A 49 9.76 -6.71 27.01
C VAL A 49 10.63 -5.48 26.69
N ALA A 50 9.99 -4.44 26.16
CA ALA A 50 10.59 -3.13 25.97
C ALA A 50 11.14 -2.61 27.31
N THR A 51 12.46 -2.53 27.42
CA THR A 51 13.14 -1.69 28.43
C THR A 51 14.31 -1.00 27.76
N SER A 52 14.31 0.33 27.82
CA SER A 52 15.41 1.19 27.35
C SER A 52 16.65 1.03 28.20
N THR A 53 17.80 0.75 27.58
CA THR A 53 19.11 1.25 28.03
C THR A 53 20.15 1.16 26.91
N ALA A 54 20.97 2.21 26.84
CA ALA A 54 22.00 2.45 25.83
C ALA A 54 23.30 1.64 26.05
N VAL A 55 24.21 1.80 25.07
CA VAL A 55 25.68 1.62 25.06
C VAL A 55 26.23 0.40 24.29
N GLY A 56 26.70 0.66 23.07
CA GLY A 56 28.14 0.60 22.75
C GLY A 56 28.75 -0.66 22.10
N GLY A 57 29.13 -0.54 20.82
CA GLY A 57 30.25 -1.24 20.16
C GLY A 57 29.90 -2.60 19.52
N ALA A 58 30.34 -2.96 18.31
CA ALA A 58 31.25 -2.36 17.34
C ALA A 58 30.91 -2.89 15.93
N SER A 59 31.11 -2.05 14.92
CA SER A 59 30.95 -2.36 13.50
C SER A 59 31.89 -3.47 13.00
N PRO A 60 31.58 -4.03 11.82
CA PRO A 60 32.56 -4.03 10.74
C PRO A 60 32.10 -3.06 9.65
N VAL A 61 33.03 -2.17 9.32
CA VAL A 61 33.00 -1.18 8.27
C VAL A 61 32.59 -1.82 6.94
N ARG A 62 31.50 -1.34 6.34
CA ARG A 62 31.31 -1.30 4.89
C ARG A 62 31.36 0.16 4.45
N THR A 63 32.49 0.54 3.89
CA THR A 63 32.73 1.85 3.29
C THR A 63 32.02 1.94 1.94
N ALA A 64 31.47 3.13 1.67
CA ALA A 64 31.07 3.69 0.39
C ALA A 64 29.74 3.15 -0.21
N VAL A 65 28.71 3.96 -0.45
CA VAL A 65 28.64 5.41 -0.72
C VAL A 65 27.38 5.99 -0.07
N GLU A 66 27.55 6.84 0.93
CA GLU A 66 26.57 7.86 1.28
C GLU A 66 26.73 9.03 0.30
N ALA A 67 25.69 9.25 -0.51
CA ALA A 67 25.36 10.54 -1.06
C ALA A 67 23.84 10.58 -1.29
N ASN A 68 23.16 11.40 -0.48
CA ASN A 68 21.75 11.77 -0.49
C ASN A 68 20.78 10.81 0.24
N GLY A 69 20.29 11.25 1.40
CA GLY A 69 19.21 10.60 2.14
C GLY A 69 17.87 10.72 1.43
N GLY A 70 17.61 9.80 0.51
CA GLY A 70 16.32 9.62 -0.17
C GLY A 70 15.82 8.18 -0.04
N ASP A 71 14.60 8.04 0.48
CA ASP A 71 13.64 6.97 0.21
C ASP A 71 14.20 5.62 -0.31
N VAL A 72 14.67 4.79 0.61
CA VAL A 72 15.04 3.41 0.30
C VAL A 72 13.75 2.61 0.04
N ILE A 73 13.49 2.30 -1.23
CA ILE A 73 12.34 1.47 -1.62
C ILE A 73 12.39 0.12 -0.88
N PRO A 74 11.33 -0.27 -0.14
CA PRO A 74 11.25 -1.56 0.53
C PRO A 74 11.50 -2.74 -0.42
N GLU A 75 12.24 -3.74 0.05
CA GLU A 75 12.62 -4.94 -0.72
C GLU A 75 11.41 -5.60 -1.41
N GLN A 76 10.30 -5.68 -0.69
CA GLN A 76 9.05 -6.31 -1.11
C GLN A 76 8.42 -5.60 -2.32
N LEU A 77 8.67 -4.30 -2.48
CA LEU A 77 8.11 -3.48 -3.55
C LEU A 77 9.06 -3.34 -4.73
N ARG A 78 10.38 -3.53 -4.50
CA ARG A 78 11.43 -3.18 -5.47
C ARG A 78 11.21 -3.81 -6.84
N THR A 79 10.90 -5.10 -6.92
CA THR A 79 10.69 -5.78 -8.22
C THR A 79 9.55 -5.15 -9.01
N ARG A 80 8.42 -4.87 -8.36
CA ARG A 80 7.24 -4.27 -9.01
C ARG A 80 7.50 -2.81 -9.39
N PHE A 81 8.19 -2.11 -8.52
CA PHE A 81 8.58 -0.73 -8.72
C PHE A 81 9.51 -0.58 -9.93
N MET A 82 10.56 -1.41 -10.01
CA MET A 82 11.50 -1.44 -11.14
C MET A 82 10.83 -1.86 -12.44
N ALA A 83 9.93 -2.84 -12.39
CA ALA A 83 9.13 -3.23 -13.56
C ALA A 83 8.25 -2.09 -14.06
N THR A 84 7.63 -1.34 -13.14
CA THR A 84 6.79 -0.17 -13.47
C THR A 84 7.65 0.97 -14.03
N ALA A 85 8.78 1.30 -13.41
CA ALA A 85 9.72 2.31 -13.91
C ALA A 85 10.21 1.98 -15.33
N THR A 86 10.56 0.72 -15.58
CA THR A 86 10.99 0.24 -16.91
C THR A 86 9.87 0.37 -17.95
N ARG A 87 8.64 -0.03 -17.58
CA ARG A 87 7.46 0.07 -18.46
C ARG A 87 7.11 1.52 -18.79
N LEU A 88 7.22 2.41 -17.81
CA LEU A 88 6.93 3.85 -17.95
C LEU A 88 8.07 4.64 -18.61
N LYS A 89 9.26 4.03 -18.78
CA LYS A 89 10.49 4.71 -19.24
C LYS A 89 10.89 5.88 -18.35
N VAL A 90 10.68 5.75 -17.04
CA VAL A 90 11.01 6.76 -16.03
C VAL A 90 12.14 6.22 -15.14
N PRO A 91 13.15 7.03 -14.78
CA PRO A 91 14.16 6.62 -13.81
C PRO A 91 13.51 6.18 -12.49
N SER A 92 13.93 5.04 -11.95
CA SER A 92 13.35 4.51 -10.71
C SER A 92 13.45 5.48 -9.54
N GLU A 93 14.52 6.26 -9.45
CA GLU A 93 14.71 7.31 -8.44
C GLU A 93 13.63 8.40 -8.51
N ARG A 94 13.24 8.81 -9.72
CA ARG A 94 12.19 9.83 -9.93
C ARG A 94 10.81 9.32 -9.55
N LEU A 95 10.55 8.03 -9.83
CA LEU A 95 9.32 7.40 -9.39
C LEU A 95 9.33 7.26 -7.86
N ALA A 96 10.47 6.91 -7.24
CA ALA A 96 10.61 6.70 -5.80
C ALA A 96 10.37 7.98 -5.02
N ALA A 97 10.88 9.11 -5.53
CA ALA A 97 10.67 10.43 -4.94
C ALA A 97 9.19 10.87 -4.88
N LEU A 98 8.27 10.20 -5.59
CA LEU A 98 6.83 10.47 -5.45
C LEU A 98 6.23 9.85 -4.19
N PHE A 99 6.90 8.90 -3.56
CA PHE A 99 6.39 8.13 -2.44
C PHE A 99 7.24 8.37 -1.19
N ASP A 100 6.57 8.54 -0.06
CA ASP A 100 7.16 8.51 1.26
C ASP A 100 7.07 7.08 1.82
N PHE A 101 8.21 6.39 1.82
CA PHE A 101 8.30 5.02 2.33
C PHE A 101 8.52 4.93 3.85
N GLN A 102 8.60 6.06 4.57
CA GLN A 102 8.69 6.07 6.03
C GLN A 102 7.35 5.74 6.70
N LEU A 103 6.25 5.90 5.98
CA LEU A 103 4.90 5.56 6.44
C LEU A 103 4.56 4.11 6.06
N ASP A 104 3.83 3.40 6.94
CA ASP A 104 3.26 2.08 6.63
C ASP A 104 1.73 2.11 6.78
N PRO A 105 0.94 1.95 5.70
CA PRO A 105 1.39 1.81 4.31
C PRO A 105 1.95 3.13 3.75
N TYR A 106 2.96 3.04 2.88
CA TYR A 106 3.62 4.21 2.27
C TYR A 106 2.61 5.12 1.57
N ASN A 107 2.91 6.42 1.51
CA ASN A 107 1.99 7.40 0.93
C ASN A 107 2.66 8.25 -0.15
N TYR A 108 1.90 9.04 -0.89
CA TYR A 108 2.51 10.00 -1.81
C TYR A 108 3.12 11.17 -1.04
N HIS A 109 4.33 11.59 -1.42
CA HIS A 109 4.98 12.77 -0.84
C HIS A 109 4.30 14.04 -1.36
N ALA A 110 3.61 14.78 -0.47
CA ALA A 110 3.01 16.11 -0.67
C ALA A 110 2.55 16.41 -2.12
N LEU A 111 1.78 15.49 -2.70
CA LEU A 111 1.53 15.48 -4.14
C LEU A 111 0.47 16.52 -4.50
N ASP A 112 0.80 17.54 -5.30
CA ASP A 112 -0.23 18.39 -5.88
C ASP A 112 -0.95 17.64 -7.00
N VAL A 113 -2.19 17.25 -6.74
CA VAL A 113 -2.97 16.45 -7.69
C VAL A 113 -3.35 17.33 -8.88
N PRO A 114 -2.88 17.02 -10.10
CA PRO A 114 -3.18 17.84 -11.26
C PRO A 114 -4.68 17.79 -11.56
N GLY A 115 -5.24 18.89 -12.06
CA GLY A 115 -6.64 18.96 -12.47
C GLY A 115 -7.18 20.38 -12.44
N SER A 116 -7.88 20.77 -13.50
CA SER A 116 -8.44 22.12 -13.66
C SER A 116 -9.75 22.32 -12.89
N ASN A 117 -10.46 21.24 -12.55
CA ASN A 117 -11.72 21.27 -11.83
C ASN A 117 -11.79 20.12 -10.80
N LYS A 118 -12.80 20.18 -9.92
CA LYS A 118 -13.00 19.17 -8.87
C LYS A 118 -13.19 17.76 -9.42
N ALA A 119 -13.87 17.61 -10.56
CA ALA A 119 -14.11 16.31 -11.18
C ALA A 119 -12.81 15.66 -11.66
N ASP A 120 -11.95 16.43 -12.33
CA ASP A 120 -10.68 15.95 -12.86
C ASP A 120 -9.67 15.70 -11.73
N LYS A 121 -9.65 16.54 -10.70
CA LYS A 121 -8.87 16.27 -9.48
C LYS A 121 -9.32 14.97 -8.81
N ALA A 122 -10.62 14.78 -8.61
CA ALA A 122 -11.15 13.54 -8.02
C ALA A 122 -10.80 12.31 -8.87
N ARG A 123 -10.88 12.39 -10.21
CA ARG A 123 -10.44 11.29 -11.08
C ARG A 123 -8.96 10.99 -10.91
N ASN A 124 -8.12 12.01 -10.89
CA ASN A 124 -6.67 11.85 -10.76
C ASN A 124 -6.29 11.29 -9.38
N VAL A 125 -6.97 11.71 -8.31
CA VAL A 125 -6.84 11.08 -6.97
C VAL A 125 -7.15 9.59 -7.05
N ALA A 126 -8.27 9.20 -7.67
CA ALA A 126 -8.65 7.80 -7.79
C ALA A 126 -7.62 6.99 -8.59
N LEU A 127 -7.12 7.54 -9.69
CA LEU A 127 -6.07 6.91 -10.50
C LEU A 127 -4.78 6.69 -9.71
N LEU A 128 -4.35 7.69 -8.93
CA LEU A 128 -3.15 7.62 -8.09
C LEU A 128 -3.30 6.59 -6.97
N LEU A 129 -4.42 6.59 -6.27
CA LEU A 129 -4.67 5.62 -5.21
C LEU A 129 -4.70 4.18 -5.75
N CYS A 130 -5.33 3.97 -6.91
CA CYS A 130 -5.29 2.66 -7.57
C CYS A 130 -3.86 2.26 -7.97
N ALA A 131 -3.02 3.22 -8.37
CA ALA A 131 -1.63 2.96 -8.71
C ALA A 131 -0.78 2.60 -7.48
N LYS A 132 -1.01 3.27 -6.36
CA LYS A 132 -0.46 2.90 -5.04
C LYS A 132 -0.87 1.48 -4.65
N SER A 133 -2.16 1.14 -4.76
CA SER A 133 -2.65 -0.22 -4.51
C SER A 133 -2.03 -1.28 -5.42
N TYR A 134 -1.76 -0.93 -6.69
CA TYR A 134 -1.10 -1.84 -7.60
C TYR A 134 0.34 -2.13 -7.15
N LEU A 135 1.06 -1.12 -6.68
CA LEU A 135 2.42 -1.30 -6.19
C LEU A 135 2.45 -2.12 -4.89
N THR A 136 1.51 -1.93 -3.95
CA THR A 136 1.40 -2.73 -2.70
C THR A 136 0.86 -4.14 -2.92
N MET A 137 -0.29 -4.27 -3.58
CA MET A 137 -1.12 -5.49 -3.60
C MET A 137 -1.24 -6.13 -4.99
N SER A 138 -0.65 -5.53 -6.03
CA SER A 138 -0.83 -5.94 -7.43
C SER A 138 -2.27 -5.81 -7.95
N THR A 139 -3.12 -5.03 -7.29
CA THR A 139 -4.51 -4.81 -7.67
C THR A 139 -4.76 -3.34 -7.97
N TRP A 140 -5.46 -3.06 -9.08
CA TRP A 140 -5.86 -1.71 -9.46
C TRP A 140 -7.20 -1.32 -8.81
N ILE A 141 -7.23 -1.37 -7.49
CA ILE A 141 -8.41 -1.12 -6.67
C ILE A 141 -8.04 -0.16 -5.53
N ALA A 142 -8.72 0.97 -5.44
CA ALA A 142 -8.57 1.91 -4.33
C ALA A 142 -9.74 1.78 -3.33
N ASP A 143 -9.44 1.99 -2.04
CA ASP A 143 -10.44 2.02 -1.00
C ASP A 143 -11.26 3.33 -1.01
N TRP A 144 -12.56 3.23 -0.76
CA TRP A 144 -13.47 4.39 -0.76
C TRP A 144 -13.19 5.37 0.39
N LYS A 145 -12.73 4.89 1.55
CA LYS A 145 -12.43 5.75 2.70
C LYS A 145 -11.14 6.51 2.45
N GLU A 146 -10.12 5.85 1.93
CA GLU A 146 -8.85 6.50 1.54
C GLU A 146 -9.09 7.52 0.44
N PHE A 147 -9.83 7.16 -0.61
CA PHE A 147 -10.22 8.09 -1.67
C PHE A 147 -10.93 9.33 -1.15
N ARG A 148 -11.88 9.14 -0.22
CA ARG A 148 -12.59 10.25 0.40
C ARG A 148 -11.68 11.15 1.21
N ALA A 149 -10.78 10.56 2.02
CA ALA A 149 -9.84 11.33 2.84
C ALA A 149 -8.94 12.22 1.96
N VAL A 150 -8.30 11.63 0.95
CA VAL A 150 -7.43 12.36 0.02
C VAL A 150 -8.22 13.42 -0.77
N CYS A 151 -9.46 13.11 -1.18
CA CYS A 151 -10.29 14.11 -1.84
C CYS A 151 -10.70 15.29 -0.94
N LEU A 152 -10.81 15.07 0.37
CA LEU A 152 -11.07 16.15 1.34
C LEU A 152 -9.82 17.03 1.49
N ASP A 153 -8.65 16.42 1.60
CA ASP A 153 -7.37 17.12 1.73
C ASP A 153 -7.07 18.01 0.51
N HIS A 154 -7.41 17.54 -0.70
CA HIS A 154 -7.23 18.30 -1.95
C HIS A 154 -8.46 19.13 -2.37
N GLY A 155 -9.51 19.21 -1.55
CA GLY A 155 -10.71 20.02 -1.83
C GLY A 155 -11.53 19.59 -3.05
N CYS A 156 -11.41 18.33 -3.49
CA CYS A 156 -12.12 17.76 -4.64
C CYS A 156 -13.26 16.81 -4.27
N TRP A 157 -13.57 16.63 -2.99
CA TRP A 157 -14.70 15.82 -2.54
C TRP A 157 -16.05 16.47 -2.91
N ASP A 158 -16.85 15.77 -3.70
CA ASP A 158 -18.24 16.13 -4.03
C ASP A 158 -19.13 14.91 -3.89
N LYS A 159 -19.84 14.81 -2.76
CA LYS A 159 -20.72 13.67 -2.45
C LYS A 159 -21.83 13.46 -3.49
N ALA A 160 -22.36 14.54 -4.07
CA ALA A 160 -23.47 14.44 -5.01
C ALA A 160 -23.02 13.98 -6.39
N ASN A 161 -21.80 14.34 -6.80
CA ASN A 161 -21.31 14.11 -8.15
C ASN A 161 -20.19 13.06 -8.25
N VAL A 162 -19.69 12.51 -7.13
CA VAL A 162 -18.58 11.55 -7.13
C VAL A 162 -18.80 10.35 -8.05
N GLY A 163 -20.01 9.77 -8.05
CA GLY A 163 -20.34 8.65 -8.95
C GLY A 163 -20.31 9.03 -10.43
N ARG A 164 -20.65 10.29 -10.76
CA ARG A 164 -20.56 10.82 -12.12
C ARG A 164 -19.12 11.17 -12.49
N HIS A 165 -18.32 11.66 -11.55
CA HIS A 165 -16.90 11.96 -11.76
C HIS A 165 -16.11 10.68 -12.02
N LEU A 166 -16.37 9.62 -11.25
CA LEU A 166 -15.78 8.30 -11.43
C LEU A 166 -16.52 7.44 -12.47
N GLY A 167 -17.49 8.01 -13.19
CA GLY A 167 -18.11 7.37 -14.34
C GLY A 167 -17.24 7.46 -15.59
N GLY A 168 -17.37 6.49 -16.49
CA GLY A 168 -16.73 6.49 -17.81
C GLY A 168 -15.84 5.26 -18.06
N PRO A 169 -15.10 5.24 -19.18
CA PRO A 169 -14.35 4.06 -19.62
C PRO A 169 -13.10 3.77 -18.77
N MET A 170 -12.70 4.70 -17.88
CA MET A 170 -11.50 4.57 -17.05
C MET A 170 -11.74 3.74 -15.79
N PHE A 171 -12.97 3.72 -15.29
CA PHE A 171 -13.33 3.00 -14.06
C PHE A 171 -14.27 1.86 -14.41
N LYS A 172 -14.11 0.73 -13.74
CA LYS A 172 -15.12 -0.32 -13.81
C LYS A 172 -16.38 0.21 -13.13
N VAL A 173 -17.54 -0.18 -13.64
CA VAL A 173 -18.82 0.06 -12.95
C VAL A 173 -18.76 -0.72 -11.64
N ALA A 174 -18.31 -0.07 -10.58
CA ALA A 174 -18.11 -0.73 -9.29
C ALA A 174 -19.47 -0.97 -8.65
N GLY A 175 -19.75 -2.23 -8.30
CA GLY A 175 -20.70 -2.52 -7.24
C GLY A 175 -20.15 -1.91 -5.95
N ALA A 176 -20.98 -1.20 -5.18
CA ALA A 176 -20.57 -0.35 -4.06
C ALA A 176 -19.74 -1.03 -2.94
N ALA A 177 -19.50 -2.34 -3.01
CA ALA A 177 -18.77 -3.12 -2.01
C ALA A 177 -17.26 -3.26 -2.26
N ASP A 178 -16.79 -3.20 -3.52
CA ASP A 178 -15.42 -3.62 -3.88
C ASP A 178 -14.41 -2.46 -4.04
N GLY A 179 -14.76 -1.24 -3.67
CA GLY A 179 -13.90 -0.06 -3.85
C GLY A 179 -13.98 0.57 -5.25
N ILE A 180 -12.96 1.33 -5.62
CA ILE A 180 -12.84 1.99 -6.93
C ILE A 180 -11.86 1.17 -7.77
N ALA A 181 -12.36 0.44 -8.76
CA ALA A 181 -11.52 -0.40 -9.63
C ALA A 181 -11.28 0.25 -11.00
N LEU A 182 -10.05 0.17 -11.51
CA LEU A 182 -9.73 0.68 -12.85
C LEU A 182 -10.08 -0.32 -13.95
N ALA A 183 -10.60 0.20 -15.06
CA ALA A 183 -10.69 -0.50 -16.33
C ALA A 183 -9.34 -0.39 -17.09
N PRO A 184 -9.11 -1.15 -18.18
CA PRO A 184 -7.84 -1.08 -18.92
C PRO A 184 -7.45 0.33 -19.37
N ALA A 185 -8.41 1.16 -19.77
CA ALA A 185 -8.16 2.56 -20.11
C ALA A 185 -7.73 3.40 -18.88
N GLY A 186 -8.27 3.09 -17.70
CA GLY A 186 -7.87 3.72 -16.44
C GLY A 186 -6.46 3.33 -16.01
N VAL A 187 -6.06 2.07 -16.23
CA VAL A 187 -4.69 1.62 -15.95
C VAL A 187 -3.68 2.44 -16.77
N SER A 188 -3.93 2.58 -18.08
CA SER A 188 -3.08 3.41 -18.95
C SER A 188 -3.08 4.88 -18.53
N ALA A 189 -4.23 5.42 -18.09
CA ALA A 189 -4.32 6.79 -17.58
C ALA A 189 -3.55 6.99 -16.27
N ALA A 190 -3.62 6.04 -15.33
CA ALA A 190 -2.89 6.07 -14.07
C ALA A 190 -1.37 5.98 -14.29
N GLU A 191 -0.95 5.11 -15.21
CA GLU A 191 0.45 5.00 -15.64
C GLU A 191 0.96 6.29 -16.28
N GLY A 192 0.18 6.87 -17.20
CA GLY A 192 0.52 8.17 -17.80
C GLY A 192 0.56 9.30 -16.78
N LEU A 193 -0.28 9.25 -15.75
CA LEU A 193 -0.28 10.24 -14.66
C LEU A 193 0.96 10.09 -13.78
N LEU A 194 1.33 8.87 -13.39
CA LEU A 194 2.59 8.60 -12.67
C LEU A 194 3.80 9.07 -13.46
N ALA A 195 3.86 8.77 -14.76
CA ALA A 195 4.95 9.20 -15.62
C ALA A 195 5.05 10.73 -15.71
N LYS A 196 3.90 11.43 -15.83
CA LYS A 196 3.86 12.89 -15.81
C LYS A 196 4.37 13.44 -14.48
N LEU A 197 3.92 12.91 -13.35
CA LEU A 197 4.34 13.41 -12.03
C LEU A 197 5.83 13.18 -11.78
N ALA A 198 6.34 12.00 -12.13
CA ALA A 198 7.76 11.69 -11.99
C ALA A 198 8.64 12.51 -12.97
N GLY A 199 8.10 12.91 -14.12
CA GLY A 199 8.77 13.75 -15.11
C GLY A 199 8.59 15.25 -14.92
N SER A 200 7.60 15.71 -14.15
CA SER A 200 7.30 17.15 -13.97
C SER A 200 8.22 17.84 -12.96
N GLY A 201 9.12 17.11 -12.30
CA GLY A 201 10.15 17.68 -11.42
C GLY A 201 11.29 18.40 -12.15
N GLU A 202 11.03 19.02 -13.30
CA GLU A 202 12.01 19.70 -14.16
C GLU A 202 11.51 21.07 -14.69
N ALA A 203 10.54 21.69 -14.03
CA ALA A 203 10.09 23.05 -14.36
C ALA A 203 9.92 23.92 -13.11
N GLN A 204 11.02 24.14 -12.39
CA GLN A 204 11.24 25.33 -11.54
C GLN A 204 12.73 25.41 -11.17
N ALA A 205 13.50 25.98 -12.10
CA ALA A 205 14.77 26.64 -11.84
C ALA A 205 14.65 28.08 -12.33
#